data_AF-A0AAN7PKE7-F1
#
_entry.id   AF-A0AAN7PKE7-F1
#
_cell.length_a   1.000
_cell.length_b   1.000
_cell.length_c   1.000
_cell.angle_alpha   90.00
_cell.angle_beta   90.00
_cell.angle_gamma   90.00
#
_symmetry.space_group_name_H-M   'P 1'
#
loop_
_entity.id
_entity.type
_entity.pdbx_description
1 polymer ?
#
loop_
_entity_poly.entity_id
_entity_poly.type
_entity_poly.pdbx_seq_one_letter_code
_entity_poly.pdbx_strand_id
1 'polypeptide(L)'
;MSKTTKKGFYKYLGDKRKARENVGPLLNETGHLVTQGMEKAEVLNVFFIPVFSSKTGLQESQASETRGKGWSKEDVLLVEKVQFRKYVSKLDIHKSMDPDGMHPEVLRELTDVIARPLLIIFVRKAKVHVELNLVMDVKGNTKSFYRYISCKRKTREDE
;
A
#
# COMPACT_ATOMS: atom_id res chain seq x y z
N MET A 1 -28.17 42.04 20.40
CA MET A 1 -26.78 42.46 20.68
C MET A 1 -25.94 41.23 20.98
N SER A 2 -25.17 40.71 20.02
CA SER A 2 -24.32 39.53 20.19
C SER A 2 -22.86 39.95 20.35
N LYS A 3 -22.28 39.62 21.50
CA LYS A 3 -20.91 39.99 21.88
C LYS A 3 -19.91 39.19 21.05
N THR A 4 -19.07 39.92 20.32
CA THR A 4 -18.02 39.41 19.44
C THR A 4 -16.95 38.64 20.22
N THR A 5 -16.96 37.32 20.15
CA THR A 5 -15.90 36.42 20.66
C THR A 5 -14.66 36.41 19.75
N LYS A 6 -14.22 37.59 19.28
CA LYS A 6 -13.01 37.75 18.46
C LYS A 6 -11.75 37.21 19.16
N LYS A 7 -11.72 37.23 20.50
CA LYS A 7 -10.59 36.73 21.31
C LYS A 7 -10.31 35.22 21.14
N GLY A 8 -11.36 34.41 20.96
CA GLY A 8 -11.21 32.96 20.75
C GLY A 8 -10.60 32.63 19.38
N PHE A 9 -11.00 33.37 18.35
CA PHE A 9 -10.49 33.22 17.00
C PHE A 9 -8.99 33.54 16.91
N TYR A 10 -8.56 34.68 17.47
CA TYR A 10 -7.13 35.04 17.47
C TYR A 10 -6.28 34.09 18.32
N LYS A 11 -6.81 33.55 19.42
CA LYS A 11 -6.14 32.51 20.21
C LYS A 11 -5.93 31.23 19.39
N TYR A 12 -6.98 30.72 18.74
CA TYR A 12 -6.89 29.55 17.86
C TYR A 12 -5.88 29.75 16.73
N LEU A 13 -5.90 30.93 16.10
CA LEU A 13 -5.00 31.26 14.98
C LEU A 13 -3.55 31.43 15.46
N GLY A 14 -3.33 31.97 16.66
CA GLY A 14 -2.03 32.03 17.32
C GLY A 14 -1.50 30.64 17.69
N ASP A 15 -2.34 29.78 18.27
CA ASP A 15 -1.97 28.40 18.62
C ASP A 15 -1.68 27.54 17.37
N LYS A 16 -2.36 27.80 16.25
CA LYS A 16 -2.06 27.17 14.95
C LYS A 16 -0.78 27.69 14.29
N ARG A 17 -0.39 28.94 14.57
CA ARG A 17 0.86 29.57 14.09
C ARG A 17 2.07 29.24 14.95
N LYS A 18 1.89 28.71 16.15
CA LYS A 18 3.00 28.16 16.94
C LYS A 18 3.57 26.97 16.18
N ALA A 19 4.80 27.11 15.69
CA ALA A 19 5.61 25.98 15.29
C ALA A 19 5.69 25.04 16.50
N ARG A 20 5.10 23.85 16.40
CA ARG A 20 5.21 22.84 17.45
C ARG A 20 6.70 22.54 17.60
N GLU A 21 7.12 22.31 18.84
CA GLU A 21 8.49 21.92 19.15
C GLU A 21 8.94 20.79 18.21
N ASN A 22 10.17 20.92 17.73
CA ASN A 22 10.81 19.95 16.84
C ASN A 22 10.74 18.54 17.44
N VAL A 23 10.94 17.52 16.61
CA VAL A 23 11.11 16.12 17.06
C VAL A 23 12.01 16.11 18.31
N GLY A 24 11.57 15.40 19.36
CA GLY A 24 12.28 15.32 20.63
C GLY A 24 13.73 14.84 20.47
N PRO A 25 14.57 14.92 21.51
CA PRO A 25 15.93 14.39 21.45
C PRO A 25 15.91 12.92 20.99
N LEU A 26 16.72 12.60 19.97
CA LEU A 26 16.83 11.26 19.43
C LEU A 26 18.11 10.61 19.94
N LEU A 27 18.17 9.29 19.99
CA LEU A 27 19.43 8.57 20.17
C LEU A 27 19.96 8.18 18.79
N ASN A 28 21.24 8.45 18.54
CA ASN A 28 21.90 7.89 17.35
C ASN A 28 22.26 6.41 17.55
N GLU A 29 22.77 5.76 16.52
CA GLU A 29 23.20 4.36 16.56
C GLU A 29 24.30 4.09 17.60
N THR A 30 25.06 5.13 17.94
CA THR A 30 26.12 5.10 18.96
C THR A 30 25.60 5.33 20.39
N GLY A 31 24.31 5.62 20.56
CA GLY A 31 23.68 5.88 21.86
C GLY A 31 23.85 7.31 22.41
N HIS A 32 24.36 8.25 21.61
CA HIS A 32 24.45 9.67 21.98
C HIS A 32 23.13 10.41 21.73
N LEU A 33 22.84 11.37 22.62
CA LEU A 33 21.64 12.21 22.54
C LEU A 33 21.81 13.31 21.50
N VAL A 34 21.01 13.25 20.44
CA VAL A 34 21.00 14.19 19.33
C VAL A 34 19.90 15.23 19.53
N THR A 35 20.30 16.50 19.62
CA THR A 35 19.39 17.63 19.85
C THR A 35 19.27 18.55 18.63
N GLN A 36 20.32 18.63 17.78
CA GLN A 36 20.38 19.47 16.59
C GLN A 36 19.52 18.92 15.44
N GLY A 37 18.82 19.82 14.72
CA GLY A 37 17.85 19.43 13.69
C GLY A 37 18.46 18.71 12.48
N MET A 38 19.66 19.12 12.05
CA MET A 38 20.38 18.48 10.93
C MET A 38 20.75 17.03 11.25
N GLU A 39 21.38 16.81 12.40
CA GLU A 39 21.76 15.48 12.87
C GLU A 39 20.54 14.57 13.10
N LYS A 40 19.44 15.12 13.64
CA LYS A 40 18.17 14.37 13.76
C LYS A 40 17.64 13.88 12.41
N ALA A 41 17.76 14.70 11.36
CA ALA A 41 17.32 14.32 10.02
C ALA A 41 18.17 13.16 9.48
N GLU A 42 19.48 13.17 9.74
CA GLU A 42 20.38 12.07 9.34
C GLU A 42 20.06 10.77 10.07
N VAL A 43 19.86 10.81 11.39
CA VAL A 43 19.46 9.63 12.19
C VAL A 43 18.16 9.03 11.67
N LEU A 44 17.17 9.88 11.39
CA LEU A 44 15.89 9.43 10.82
C LEU A 44 16.06 8.89 9.40
N ASN A 45 16.88 9.52 8.57
CA ASN A 45 17.12 9.07 7.20
C ASN A 45 17.62 7.62 7.18
N VAL A 46 18.63 7.30 8.00
CA VAL A 46 19.19 5.93 8.12
C VAL A 46 18.13 4.92 8.56
N PHE A 47 17.28 5.28 9.53
CA PHE A 47 16.18 4.43 10.00
C PHE A 47 15.17 4.11 8.90
N PHE A 48 14.89 5.06 8.01
CA PHE A 48 13.91 4.90 6.94
C PHE A 48 14.48 4.32 5.63
N ILE A 49 15.81 4.35 5.42
CA ILE A 49 16.42 3.76 4.20
C ILE A 49 15.94 2.32 3.98
N PRO A 50 15.98 1.39 4.95
CA PRO A 50 15.48 0.02 4.74
C PRO A 50 13.98 -0.07 4.46
N VAL A 51 13.16 0.87 4.96
CA VAL A 51 11.70 0.91 4.74
C VAL A 51 11.37 1.24 3.28
N PHE A 52 12.19 2.07 2.64
CA PHE A 52 12.02 2.46 1.24
C PHE A 52 12.94 1.70 0.27
N SER A 53 14.01 1.08 0.78
CA SER A 53 14.95 0.24 0.03
C SER A 53 14.65 -1.25 0.15
N SER A 54 13.55 -1.66 0.79
CA SER A 54 13.10 -3.06 0.77
C SER A 54 12.65 -3.45 -0.64
N LYS A 55 13.64 -3.81 -1.47
CA LYS A 55 13.52 -4.56 -2.72
C LYS A 55 12.51 -3.95 -3.71
N THR A 56 12.96 -2.93 -4.43
CA THR A 56 12.81 -3.00 -5.90
C THR A 56 13.64 -4.17 -6.39
N GLY A 57 13.09 -5.38 -6.29
CA GLY A 57 13.42 -6.47 -7.21
C GLY A 57 12.87 -6.15 -8.61
N LEU A 58 13.15 -4.96 -9.11
CA LEU A 58 12.95 -4.56 -10.50
C LEU A 58 14.35 -4.41 -11.09
N GLN A 59 15.00 -5.56 -11.24
CA GLN A 59 16.15 -5.75 -12.11
C GLN A 59 15.55 -5.96 -13.51
N GLU A 60 15.49 -4.89 -14.27
CA GLU A 60 15.42 -4.87 -15.73
C GLU A 60 16.89 -4.82 -16.18
N SER A 61 17.48 -5.72 -16.96
CA SER A 61 17.09 -6.84 -17.81
C SER A 61 18.36 -7.70 -18.03
N GLN A 62 18.34 -9.01 -18.26
CA GLN A 62 18.36 -9.70 -19.56
C GLN A 62 18.76 -11.17 -19.28
N ALA A 63 18.29 -12.08 -20.16
CA ALA A 63 18.81 -13.41 -20.50
C ALA A 63 17.86 -14.61 -20.28
N SER A 64 17.36 -15.01 -21.46
CA SER A 64 16.86 -16.30 -21.93
C SER A 64 15.53 -16.83 -21.39
N GLU A 65 14.56 -16.70 -22.29
CA GLU A 65 13.36 -17.50 -22.46
C GLU A 65 13.59 -18.98 -22.16
N THR A 66 12.85 -19.51 -21.19
CA THR A 66 12.46 -20.92 -21.22
C THR A 66 10.96 -21.03 -20.98
N ARG A 67 10.24 -21.00 -22.10
CA ARG A 67 9.08 -21.83 -22.41
C ARG A 67 8.07 -22.04 -21.27
N GLY A 68 7.26 -21.02 -21.05
CA GLY A 68 5.90 -21.14 -20.55
C GLY A 68 5.13 -19.96 -21.10
N LYS A 69 4.03 -20.20 -21.83
CA LYS A 69 3.17 -19.15 -22.39
C LYS A 69 2.37 -18.46 -21.27
N GLY A 70 3.08 -17.91 -20.30
CA GLY A 70 2.57 -17.12 -19.19
C GLY A 70 2.53 -15.67 -19.63
N TRP A 71 1.36 -15.05 -19.52
CA TRP A 71 1.11 -13.70 -20.02
C TRP A 71 2.12 -12.75 -19.37
N SER A 72 2.81 -11.93 -20.16
CA SER A 72 3.74 -10.96 -19.60
C SER A 72 2.96 -9.96 -18.75
N LYS A 73 3.60 -9.35 -17.74
CA LYS A 73 2.92 -8.37 -16.87
C LYS A 73 2.40 -7.19 -17.71
N GLU A 74 3.09 -6.93 -18.81
CA GLU A 74 2.84 -5.90 -19.81
C GLU A 74 1.58 -6.21 -20.65
N ASP A 75 1.30 -7.49 -20.93
CA ASP A 75 0.08 -7.91 -21.63
C ASP A 75 -1.17 -7.75 -20.75
N VAL A 76 -1.05 -8.10 -19.47
CA VAL A 76 -2.13 -7.89 -18.47
C VAL A 76 -2.38 -6.39 -18.30
N LEU A 77 -1.31 -5.59 -18.25
CA LEU A 77 -1.34 -4.12 -18.22
C LEU A 77 -2.11 -3.54 -19.42
N LEU A 78 -1.92 -4.08 -20.62
CA LEU A 78 -2.64 -3.61 -21.82
C LEU A 78 -4.12 -3.94 -21.78
N VAL A 79 -4.48 -5.19 -21.45
CA VAL A 79 -5.88 -5.63 -21.38
C VAL A 79 -6.67 -4.81 -20.35
N GLU A 80 -6.12 -4.62 -19.17
CA GLU A 80 -6.80 -3.93 -18.08
C GLU A 80 -6.83 -2.41 -18.28
N LYS A 81 -5.79 -1.82 -18.90
CA LYS A 81 -5.77 -0.41 -19.29
C LYS A 81 -6.87 -0.09 -20.31
N VAL A 82 -7.12 -0.98 -21.27
CA VAL A 82 -8.19 -0.80 -22.27
C VAL A 82 -9.57 -0.84 -21.59
N GLN A 83 -9.79 -1.76 -20.64
CA GLN A 83 -11.03 -1.79 -19.86
C GLN A 83 -11.19 -0.54 -19.00
N PHE A 84 -10.13 -0.13 -18.28
CA PHE A 84 -10.13 1.06 -17.43
C PHE A 84 -10.49 2.33 -18.22
N ARG A 85 -9.87 2.53 -19.40
CA ARG A 85 -10.18 3.65 -20.30
C ARG A 85 -11.65 3.65 -20.75
N LYS A 86 -12.22 2.48 -21.04
CA LYS A 86 -13.64 2.34 -21.41
C LYS A 86 -14.58 2.78 -20.29
N TYR A 87 -14.24 2.48 -19.03
CA TYR A 87 -15.03 2.94 -17.87
C TYR A 87 -14.90 4.44 -17.64
N VAL A 88 -13.69 4.99 -17.75
CA VAL A 88 -13.45 6.43 -17.56
C VAL A 88 -14.07 7.27 -18.70
N SER A 89 -14.09 6.77 -19.95
CA SER A 89 -14.77 7.45 -21.05
C SER A 89 -16.30 7.52 -20.91
N LYS A 90 -16.88 6.69 -20.03
CA LYS A 90 -18.32 6.73 -19.71
C LYS A 90 -18.65 7.83 -18.69
N LEU A 91 -17.66 8.45 -18.05
CA LEU A 91 -17.89 9.59 -17.16
C LEU A 91 -18.45 10.76 -17.98
N ASP A 92 -19.56 11.29 -17.50
CA ASP A 92 -20.23 12.44 -18.10
C ASP A 92 -19.43 13.71 -17.79
N ILE A 93 -18.96 14.37 -18.85
CA ILE A 93 -18.08 15.54 -18.81
C ILE A 93 -18.85 16.76 -18.29
N HIS A 94 -20.19 16.76 -18.39
CA HIS A 94 -21.03 17.87 -17.96
C HIS A 94 -21.46 17.76 -16.49
N LYS A 95 -20.92 16.81 -15.73
CA LYS A 95 -21.22 16.68 -14.30
C LYS A 95 -20.44 17.69 -13.46
N SER A 96 -21.10 18.14 -12.39
CA SER A 96 -20.48 18.93 -11.34
C SER A 96 -19.37 18.13 -10.63
N MET A 97 -18.40 18.85 -10.06
CA MET A 97 -17.32 18.28 -9.25
C MET A 97 -17.88 17.44 -8.08
N ASP A 98 -17.30 16.27 -7.87
CA ASP A 98 -17.53 15.46 -6.67
C ASP A 98 -17.07 16.22 -5.40
N PRO A 99 -17.44 15.76 -4.18
CA PRO A 99 -17.02 16.39 -2.92
C PRO A 99 -15.50 16.52 -2.77
N ASP A 100 -14.76 15.65 -3.44
CA ASP A 100 -13.29 15.64 -3.50
C ASP A 100 -12.71 16.74 -4.41
N GLY A 101 -13.57 17.50 -5.10
CA GLY A 101 -13.17 18.64 -5.94
C GLY A 101 -12.52 18.23 -7.28
N MET A 102 -12.71 17.00 -7.73
CA MET A 102 -12.13 16.49 -8.97
C MET A 102 -13.15 16.60 -10.12
N HIS A 103 -12.81 17.34 -11.17
CA HIS A 103 -13.65 17.44 -12.37
C HIS A 103 -13.53 16.15 -13.23
N PRO A 104 -14.62 15.64 -13.82
CA PRO A 104 -14.58 14.43 -14.65
C PRO A 104 -13.59 14.50 -15.82
N GLU A 105 -13.37 15.71 -16.37
CA GLU A 105 -12.40 15.94 -17.45
C GLU A 105 -10.96 15.76 -16.99
N VAL A 106 -10.64 16.15 -15.75
CA VAL A 106 -9.32 15.95 -15.15
C VAL A 106 -9.06 14.46 -14.94
N LEU A 107 -10.08 13.70 -14.53
CA LEU A 107 -9.97 12.23 -14.41
C LEU A 107 -9.74 11.58 -15.78
N ARG A 108 -10.38 12.09 -16.84
CA ARG A 108 -10.16 11.63 -18.21
C ARG A 108 -8.74 11.92 -18.69
N GLU A 109 -8.19 13.10 -18.43
CA GLU A 109 -6.81 13.47 -18.76
C GLU A 109 -5.80 12.59 -18.00
N LEU A 110 -6.04 12.40 -16.70
CA LEU A 110 -5.14 11.66 -15.81
C LEU A 110 -5.28 10.13 -15.93
N THR A 111 -6.24 9.62 -16.70
CA THR A 111 -6.54 8.18 -16.85
C THR A 111 -5.29 7.34 -17.03
N ASP A 112 -4.37 7.74 -17.91
CA ASP A 112 -3.15 6.96 -18.17
C ASP A 112 -2.16 6.98 -17.02
N VAL A 113 -2.09 8.12 -16.31
CA VAL A 113 -1.19 8.34 -15.19
C VAL A 113 -1.68 7.55 -13.97
N ILE A 114 -3.01 7.50 -13.75
CA ILE A 114 -3.62 6.80 -12.62
C ILE A 114 -3.88 5.31 -12.89
N ALA A 115 -4.02 4.89 -14.15
CA ALA A 115 -4.26 3.49 -14.50
C ALA A 115 -3.15 2.58 -13.96
N ARG A 116 -1.90 3.00 -14.12
CA ARG A 116 -0.73 2.23 -13.66
C ARG A 116 -0.70 2.04 -12.14
N PRO A 117 -0.76 3.08 -11.28
CA PRO A 117 -0.73 2.90 -9.84
C PRO A 117 -1.95 2.14 -9.32
N LEU A 118 -3.16 2.38 -9.86
CA LEU A 118 -4.36 1.64 -9.45
C LEU A 118 -4.27 0.15 -9.77
N LEU A 119 -3.74 -0.19 -10.94
CA LEU A 119 -3.54 -1.57 -11.36
C LEU A 119 -2.53 -2.29 -10.45
N ILE A 120 -1.42 -1.65 -10.11
CA ILE A 120 -0.42 -2.21 -9.18
C ILE A 120 -1.06 -2.48 -7.80
N ILE A 121 -1.90 -1.57 -7.31
CA ILE A 121 -2.62 -1.75 -6.04
C ILE A 121 -3.60 -2.93 -6.13
N PHE A 122 -4.35 -3.04 -7.22
CA PHE A 122 -5.32 -4.11 -7.43
C PHE A 122 -4.66 -5.49 -7.48
N VAL A 123 -3.60 -5.65 -8.28
CA VAL A 123 -2.83 -6.91 -8.40
C VAL A 123 -2.22 -7.31 -7.06
N ARG A 124 -1.65 -6.37 -6.31
CA ARG A 124 -1.10 -6.63 -4.98
C ARG A 124 -2.18 -7.11 -4.01
N LYS A 125 -3.34 -6.45 -4.01
CA LYS A 125 -4.48 -6.83 -3.16
C LYS A 125 -5.00 -8.23 -3.50
N ALA A 126 -5.16 -8.53 -4.79
CA ALA A 126 -5.60 -9.84 -5.26
C ALA A 126 -4.61 -10.94 -4.87
N LYS A 127 -3.29 -10.72 -5.05
CA LYS A 127 -2.25 -11.68 -4.67
C LYS A 127 -2.28 -12.01 -3.18
N VAL A 128 -2.33 -10.99 -2.32
CA VAL A 128 -2.41 -11.19 -0.86
C VAL A 128 -3.67 -11.96 -0.49
N HIS A 129 -4.80 -11.68 -1.14
CA HIS A 129 -6.04 -12.39 -0.86
C HIS A 129 -5.97 -13.87 -1.24
N VAL A 130 -5.38 -14.21 -2.39
CA VAL A 130 -5.16 -15.60 -2.81
C VAL A 130 -4.19 -16.33 -1.88
N GLU A 131 -3.08 -15.69 -1.48
CA GLU A 131 -2.12 -16.28 -0.53
C GLU A 131 -2.76 -16.53 0.84
N LEU A 132 -3.56 -15.59 1.35
CA LEU A 132 -4.29 -15.77 2.61
C LEU A 132 -5.31 -16.92 2.54
N ASN A 133 -6.03 -17.07 1.43
CA ASN A 133 -6.97 -18.17 1.23
C ASN A 133 -6.23 -19.53 1.19
N LEU A 134 -5.09 -19.61 0.51
CA LEU A 134 -4.26 -20.83 0.46
C LEU A 134 -3.71 -21.22 1.85
N VAL A 135 -3.22 -20.23 2.61
CA VAL A 135 -2.73 -20.45 3.99
C VAL A 135 -3.85 -20.91 4.92
N MET A 136 -5.04 -20.33 4.76
CA MET A 136 -6.23 -20.75 5.51
C MET A 136 -6.67 -22.18 5.15
N ASP A 137 -6.63 -22.56 3.87
CA ASP A 137 -7.02 -23.90 3.42
C ASP A 137 -6.07 -24.98 3.97
N VAL A 138 -4.76 -24.72 4.01
CA VAL A 138 -3.78 -25.62 4.64
C VAL A 138 -4.06 -25.78 6.15
N LYS A 139 -4.42 -24.69 6.83
CA LYS A 139 -4.72 -24.67 8.27
C LYS A 139 -6.09 -25.28 8.61
N GLY A 140 -7.08 -25.17 7.72
CA GLY A 140 -8.43 -25.72 7.87
C GLY A 140 -8.48 -27.26 7.82
N ASN A 141 -7.44 -27.88 7.25
CA ASN A 141 -7.33 -29.34 7.10
C ASN A 141 -6.89 -30.08 8.40
N THR A 142 -6.74 -29.38 9.53
CA THR A 142 -6.30 -29.96 10.81
C THR A 142 -7.14 -31.17 11.26
N LYS A 143 -8.45 -31.17 10.93
CA LYS A 143 -9.37 -32.27 11.27
C LYS A 143 -9.13 -33.55 10.45
N SER A 144 -8.73 -33.44 9.17
CA SER A 144 -8.41 -34.63 8.37
C SER A 144 -7.05 -35.20 8.74
N PHE A 145 -6.10 -34.34 9.10
CA PHE A 145 -4.78 -34.76 9.59
C PHE A 145 -4.89 -35.60 10.88
N TYR A 146 -5.65 -35.12 11.88
CA TYR A 146 -5.88 -35.89 13.11
C TYR A 146 -6.59 -37.23 12.85
N ARG A 147 -7.56 -37.24 11.93
CA ARG A 147 -8.24 -38.48 11.50
C ARG A 147 -7.27 -39.48 10.87
N TYR A 148 -6.36 -39.03 9.99
CA TYR A 148 -5.34 -39.86 9.38
C TYR A 148 -4.38 -40.48 10.41
N ILE A 149 -3.89 -39.68 11.36
CA ILE A 149 -3.01 -40.14 12.43
C ILE A 149 -3.71 -41.18 13.33
N SER A 150 -4.97 -40.95 13.70
CA SER A 150 -5.75 -41.92 14.49
C SER A 150 -6.01 -43.23 13.74
N CYS A 151 -6.33 -43.18 12.44
CA CYS A 151 -6.48 -44.38 11.62
C CYS A 151 -5.20 -45.22 11.56
N LYS A 152 -4.03 -44.56 11.47
CA LYS A 152 -2.72 -45.24 11.41
C LYS A 152 -2.30 -45.90 12.73
N ARG A 153 -2.82 -45.47 13.89
CA ARG A 153 -2.53 -46.10 15.19
C ARG A 153 -3.38 -47.34 15.43
N LYS A 154 -4.62 -47.37 14.92
CA LYS A 154 -5.55 -48.50 15.09
C LYS A 154 -5.12 -49.79 14.37
N THR A 155 -4.38 -49.70 13.27
CA THR A 155 -3.92 -50.89 12.52
C THR A 155 -2.67 -51.56 13.11
N ARG A 156 -2.20 -51.14 14.30
CA ARG A 156 -1.03 -51.73 14.98
C ARG A 156 -1.39 -52.49 16.26
N GLU A 157 -2.68 -52.58 16.61
CA GLU A 157 -3.15 -53.30 17.79
C GLU A 157 -3.80 -54.66 17.46
N ASP A 158 -3.87 -55.01 16.17
CA ASP A 158 -4.43 -56.28 15.67
C ASP A 158 -3.34 -57.26 15.15
N GLU A 159 -2.06 -57.03 15.46
CA GLU A 159 -0.92 -57.95 15.21
C GLU A 159 -0.29 -58.47 16.51
#